data_AF-A0A078H2F1-F1
#
_entry.id   AF-A0A078H2F1-F1
#
_cell.length_a   1.000
_cell.length_b   1.000
_cell.length_c   1.000
_cell.angle_alpha   90.00
_cell.angle_beta   90.00
_cell.angle_gamma   90.00
#
_symmetry.space_group_name_H-M   'P 1'
#
loop_
_entity.id
_entity.type
_entity.pdbx_description
1 polymer ?
#
loop_
_entity_poly.entity_id
_entity_poly.type
_entity_poly.pdbx_seq_one_letter_code
_entity_poly.pdbx_strand_id
1 'polypeptide(L)' 'MVNGCVSDVDEINECDVGVRALGSDPLQSSKKGHCEKYVVVYIGGTLIRDGEWLCVDSNGVLISKTELSVSFTML' A
#
# COMPACT_ATOMS: atom_id res chain seq x y z
N MET A 1 0.80 -0.86 1.31
CA MET A 1 0.91 0.27 0.36
C MET A 1 1.29 1.53 1.13
N VAL A 2 2.20 2.33 0.58
CA VAL A 2 2.65 3.62 1.12
C VAL A 2 2.44 4.67 0.04
N ASN A 3 1.61 5.68 0.29
CA ASN A 3 1.48 6.85 -0.60
C ASN A 3 2.61 7.85 -0.33
N GLY A 4 3.84 7.44 -0.63
CA GLY A 4 5.09 8.13 -0.30
C GLY A 4 6.30 7.26 -0.64
N CYS A 5 7.48 7.65 -0.15
CA CYS A 5 8.72 6.89 -0.32
C CYS A 5 8.98 5.95 0.86
N VAL A 6 9.75 4.90 0.62
CA VAL A 6 10.27 3.97 1.65
C VAL A 6 11.80 3.99 1.67
N SER A 7 12.40 3.55 2.76
CA SER A 7 13.85 3.37 2.91
C SER A 7 14.16 1.88 3.04
N ASP A 8 15.44 1.49 3.12
CA ASP A 8 15.87 0.12 3.42
C ASP A 8 15.30 -0.94 2.45
N VAL A 9 15.32 -0.62 1.14
CA VAL A 9 14.71 -1.45 0.08
C VAL A 9 15.29 -2.87 0.05
N ASP A 10 16.59 -3.03 0.29
CA ASP A 10 17.23 -4.34 0.31
C ASP A 10 16.68 -5.22 1.45
N GLU A 11 16.51 -4.66 2.64
CA GLU A 11 15.92 -5.36 3.80
C GLU A 11 14.43 -5.67 3.56
N ILE A 12 13.68 -4.74 2.96
CA ILE A 12 12.28 -4.95 2.59
C ILE A 12 12.14 -6.12 1.59
N ASN A 13 13.05 -6.25 0.63
CA ASN A 13 13.02 -7.32 -0.37
C ASN A 13 13.32 -8.71 0.21
N GLU A 14 13.96 -8.78 1.37
CA GLU A 14 14.19 -10.03 2.10
C GLU A 14 12.96 -10.48 2.90
N CYS A 15 11.95 -9.61 3.06
CA CYS A 15 10.76 -9.90 3.84
C CYS A 15 9.66 -10.57 2.98
N ASP A 16 8.92 -11.53 3.56
CA ASP A 16 7.74 -12.15 2.94
C ASP A 16 6.49 -11.26 3.08
N VAL A 17 6.59 -10.02 2.63
CA VAL A 17 5.50 -9.04 2.64
C VAL A 17 5.56 -8.13 1.42
N GLY A 18 4.41 -7.92 0.79
CA GLY A 18 4.29 -7.02 -0.35
C GLY A 18 4.35 -5.54 0.07
N VAL A 19 5.32 -4.79 -0.46
CA VAL A 19 5.43 -3.34 -0.30
C VAL A 19 5.29 -2.62 -1.64
N ARG A 20 4.38 -1.64 -1.71
CA ARG A 20 4.21 -0.74 -2.85
C ARG A 20 4.33 0.70 -2.37
N ALA A 21 5.23 1.45 -2.98
CA ALA A 21 5.55 2.84 -2.67
C ALA A 21 5.67 3.67 -3.96
N LEU A 22 5.72 4.99 -3.84
CA LEU A 22 5.96 5.90 -4.98
C LEU A 22 7.44 5.92 -5.41
N GLY A 23 8.34 5.54 -4.51
CA GLY A 23 9.77 5.47 -4.74
C GLY A 23 10.51 5.06 -3.48
N SER A 24 11.84 5.10 -3.55
CA SER A 24 12.71 4.97 -2.39
C SER A 24 13.44 6.29 -2.09
N ASP A 25 13.61 6.58 -0.80
CA ASP A 25 14.38 7.73 -0.33
C ASP A 25 15.21 7.28 0.89
N PRO A 26 16.54 7.42 0.88
CA PRO A 26 17.39 7.05 2.02
C PRO A 26 17.18 7.95 3.24
N LEU A 27 16.55 9.12 3.09
CA LEU A 27 16.31 10.02 4.20
C LEU A 27 15.17 9.51 5.09
N GLN A 28 15.48 9.34 6.38
CA GLN A 28 14.47 8.93 7.36
C GLN A 28 13.38 10.01 7.51
N SER A 29 12.12 9.57 7.50
CA SER A 29 10.98 10.47 7.72
C SER A 29 11.06 11.12 9.09
N SER A 30 10.85 12.43 9.16
CA SER A 30 10.69 13.14 10.44
C SER A 30 9.38 12.73 11.12
N LYS A 31 9.45 12.30 12.38
CA LYS A 31 8.26 12.02 13.21
C LYS A 31 7.59 13.33 13.59
N LYS A 32 6.61 13.77 12.79
CA LYS A 32 5.68 14.83 13.20
C LYS A 32 4.62 14.18 14.09
N GLY A 33 4.42 14.70 15.30
CA GLY A 33 3.62 14.07 16.37
C GLY A 33 2.10 13.94 16.13
N HIS A 34 1.65 13.90 14.88
CA HIS A 34 0.26 13.72 14.50
C HIS A 34 0.17 12.52 13.55
N CYS A 35 -0.48 11.45 14.02
CA CYS A 35 -0.86 10.30 13.23
C CYS A 35 -2.32 10.00 13.50
N GLU A 36 -3.12 9.91 12.44
CA GLU A 36 -4.51 9.49 12.51
C GLU A 36 -4.65 8.05 12.01
N LYS A 37 -5.60 7.30 12.59
CA LYS A 37 -5.91 5.93 12.20
C LYS A 37 -7.40 5.81 11.93
N TYR A 38 -7.79 4.89 11.05
CA TYR A 38 -9.19 4.62 10.69
C TYR A 38 -9.92 5.82 10.06
N VAL A 39 -9.16 6.76 9.48
CA VAL A 39 -9.72 7.91 8.74
C VAL A 39 -9.86 7.57 7.27
N VAL A 40 -10.86 8.16 6.63
CA VAL A 40 -11.05 8.07 5.19
C VAL A 40 -9.92 8.83 4.49
N VAL A 41 -9.29 8.21 3.50
CA VAL A 41 -8.23 8.84 2.72
C VAL A 41 -8.62 8.94 1.25
N TYR A 42 -8.14 9.98 0.57
CA TYR A 42 -8.33 10.16 -0.88
C TYR A 42 -6.97 10.10 -1.58
N ILE A 43 -6.74 9.05 -2.35
CA ILE A 43 -5.44 8.74 -2.97
C ILE A 43 -5.68 8.31 -4.41
N GLY A 44 -4.92 8.88 -5.36
CA GLY A 44 -4.96 8.46 -6.77
C GLY A 44 -6.35 8.58 -7.42
N GLY A 45 -7.18 9.55 -6.98
CA GLY A 45 -8.54 9.72 -7.49
C GLY A 45 -9.62 8.88 -6.78
N THR A 46 -9.23 8.02 -5.83
CA THR A 46 -10.09 7.05 -5.16
C THR A 46 -10.21 7.36 -3.67
N LEU A 47 -11.43 7.25 -3.14
CA LEU A 47 -11.70 7.38 -1.72
C LEU A 47 -11.67 5.99 -1.07
N ILE A 48 -10.82 5.82 -0.07
CA ILE A 48 -10.54 4.55 0.61
C ILE A 48 -11.02 4.67 2.05
N ARG A 49 -11.83 3.70 2.48
CA ARG A 49 -12.37 3.63 3.84
C ARG A 49 -11.76 2.48 4.63
N ASP A 50 -11.76 2.64 5.93
CA ASP A 50 -11.47 1.54 6.85
C ASP A 50 -12.42 0.35 6.58
N GLY A 51 -11.89 -0.86 6.59
CA GLY A 51 -12.62 -2.10 6.30
C GLY A 51 -12.79 -2.45 4.82
N GLU A 52 -12.39 -1.59 3.87
CA GLU A 52 -12.35 -1.96 2.45
C GLU A 52 -11.13 -2.85 2.13
N TRP A 53 -11.27 -3.71 1.13
CA TRP A 53 -10.23 -4.60 0.63
C TRP A 53 -9.35 -3.89 -0.40
N LEU A 54 -8.05 -4.09 -0.29
CA LEU A 54 -7.04 -3.52 -1.19
C LEU A 54 -6.24 -4.66 -1.82
N CYS A 55 -6.30 -4.78 -3.14
CA CYS A 55 -5.54 -5.76 -3.92
C CYS A 55 -4.48 -5.02 -4.74
N VAL A 56 -3.24 -5.54 -4.76
CA VAL A 56 -2.11 -4.94 -5.49
C VAL A 56 -1.41 -6.00 -6.32
N ASP A 57 -1.10 -5.66 -7.56
CA ASP A 57 -0.23 -6.44 -8.44
C ASP A 57 0.75 -5.53 -9.20
N SER A 58 1.41 -6.08 -10.22
CA SER A 58 2.32 -5.33 -11.10
C SER A 58 1.62 -4.27 -11.95
N ASN A 59 0.32 -4.43 -12.24
CA ASN A 59 -0.46 -3.52 -13.07
C ASN A 59 -0.99 -2.34 -12.25
N GLY A 60 -1.35 -2.55 -10.99
CA GLY A 60 -1.92 -1.46 -10.19
C GLY A 60 -2.50 -1.87 -8.84
N VAL A 61 -3.44 -1.04 -8.39
CA VAL A 61 -4.13 -1.17 -7.11
C VAL A 61 -5.63 -1.14 -7.37
N LEU A 62 -6.35 -2.07 -6.75
CA LEU A 62 -7.81 -2.15 -6.78
C LEU A 62 -8.36 -2.05 -5.35
N ILE A 63 -9.44 -1.28 -5.20
CA ILE A 63 -10.17 -1.13 -3.94
C ILE A 63 -11.55 -1.77 -4.09
N SER A 64 -11.96 -2.57 -3.12
CA SER A 64 -13.25 -3.26 -3.12
C SER A 64 -13.91 -3.17 -1.75
N LYS A 65 -15.24 -3.05 -1.73
CA LYS A 65 -16.02 -3.09 -0.48
C LYS A 65 -16.13 -4.48 0.12
N THR A 66 -15.81 -5.51 -0.67
CA THR A 66 -15.89 -6.91 -0.28
C THR A 66 -14.64 -7.65 -0.74
N GLU A 67 -14.35 -8.78 -0.11
CA GLU A 67 -13.28 -9.67 -0.54
C GLU A 67 -13.50 -10.10 -1.99
N LEU A 68 -12.40 -10.17 -2.75
CA LEU A 68 -12.43 -10.60 -4.15
C LEU A 68 -11.89 -12.03 -4.24
N SER A 69 -12.62 -12.89 -4.94
CA SER A 69 -12.14 -14.23 -5.24
C SER A 69 -11.06 -14.14 -6.32
N VAL A 70 -9.83 -14.45 -5.93
CA VAL A 70 -8.72 -14.64 -6.86
C VAL A 70 -8.73 -16.08 -7.36
N SER A 71 -9.10 -16.27 -8.63
CA SER A 71 -8.98 -17.55 -9.32
C SER A 71 -7.64 -17.57 -10.08
N PHE A 72 -6.68 -18.32 -9.57
CA PHE A 72 -5.40 -18.53 -10.25
C PHE A 72 -5.59 -19.61 -11.32
N THR A 73 -5.70 -19.22 -12.59
CA THR A 73 -5.54 -20.17 -13.70
C THR A 73 -4.06 -20.22 -14.04
N MET A 74 -3.40 -21.37 -13.81
CA MET A 74 -2.08 -21.62 -14.38
C MET A 74 -2.23 -21.62 -15.91
N LEU A 75 -1.58 -20.68 -16.58
CA LEU A 75 -1.19 -20.79 -17.99
C LEU A 75 0.30 -21.10 -18.06
#